data_AF-A0A7C7UJI1-F1
#
_entry.id   AF-A0A7C7UJI1-F1
#
_cell.length_a   1.000
_cell.length_b   1.000
_cell.length_c   1.000
_cell.angle_alpha   90.00
_cell.angle_beta   90.00
_cell.angle_gamma   90.00
#
_symmetry.space_group_name_H-M   'P 1'
#
loop_
_entity.id
_entity.type
_entity.pdbx_description
1 polymer ?
#
loop_
_entity_poly.entity_id
_entity_poly.type
_entity_poly.pdbx_seq_one_letter_code
_entity_poly.pdbx_strand_id
1 'polypeptide(L)'
;MLGADFILNVVINKERKVAGVFTGHHNHAHLAGCDMVCRHSVFPLYQQVDMAITSGAGYPLHATFCQISKALICAKGILKKRGNDSCYP
;
A
#
# COMPACT_ATOMS: atom_id res chain seq x y z
N MET A 1 21.76 -14.13 -12.77
CA MET A 1 20.62 -13.60 -11.98
C MET A 1 19.98 -14.76 -11.25
N LEU A 2 19.79 -14.66 -9.92
CA LEU A 2 19.04 -15.65 -9.14
C LEU A 2 17.54 -15.29 -9.25
N GLY A 3 16.75 -16.18 -9.85
CA GLY A 3 15.29 -16.06 -9.92
C GLY A 3 14.63 -17.08 -8.98
N ALA A 4 13.42 -16.77 -8.50
CA ALA A 4 12.63 -17.74 -7.75
C ALA A 4 11.80 -18.58 -8.74
N ASP A 5 12.02 -19.89 -8.80
CA ASP A 5 11.25 -20.78 -9.67
C ASP A 5 9.80 -20.97 -9.18
N PHE A 6 9.58 -20.75 -7.90
CA PHE A 6 8.27 -20.93 -7.27
C PHE A 6 8.10 -20.00 -6.08
N ILE A 7 6.88 -19.48 -5.90
CA ILE A 7 6.48 -18.72 -4.71
C ILE A 7 5.17 -19.24 -4.13
N LEU A 8 4.96 -18.92 -2.85
CA LEU A 8 3.68 -19.02 -2.17
C LEU A 8 3.48 -17.71 -1.42
N ASN A 9 2.53 -16.90 -1.89
CA ASN A 9 2.10 -15.66 -1.23
C ASN A 9 0.71 -15.86 -0.64
N VAL A 10 0.46 -15.19 0.48
CA VAL A 10 -0.87 -15.10 1.08
C VAL A 10 -1.29 -13.64 1.21
N VAL A 11 -2.56 -13.37 0.96
CA VAL A 11 -3.20 -12.12 1.36
C VAL A 11 -3.84 -12.35 2.72
N ILE A 12 -3.61 -11.43 3.66
CA ILE A 12 -4.21 -11.47 5.00
C ILE A 12 -5.20 -10.34 5.19
N ASN A 13 -6.23 -10.56 5.99
CA ASN A 13 -7.16 -9.51 6.41
C ASN A 13 -6.64 -8.77 7.66
N LYS A 14 -7.42 -7.80 8.16
CA LYS A 14 -7.09 -7.01 9.36
C LYS A 14 -6.93 -7.84 10.63
N GLU A 15 -7.59 -9.01 10.70
CA GLU A 15 -7.46 -9.99 11.80
C GLU A 15 -6.29 -10.96 11.61
N ARG A 16 -5.45 -10.75 10.58
CA ARG A 16 -4.32 -11.62 10.20
C ARG A 16 -4.73 -13.03 9.76
N LYS A 17 -5.98 -13.22 9.34
CA LYS A 17 -6.46 -14.46 8.73
C LYS A 17 -6.18 -14.48 7.24
N VAL A 18 -5.90 -15.66 6.69
CA VAL A 18 -5.70 -15.85 5.25
C VAL A 18 -7.00 -15.54 4.50
N ALA A 19 -6.92 -14.60 3.56
CA ALA A 19 -8.01 -14.19 2.68
C ALA A 19 -7.81 -14.70 1.24
N GLY A 20 -6.58 -15.08 0.87
CA GLY A 20 -6.26 -15.65 -0.44
C GLY A 20 -4.87 -16.26 -0.46
N VAL A 21 -4.67 -17.28 -1.30
CA VAL A 21 -3.41 -17.99 -1.48
C VAL A 21 -3.06 -18.01 -2.97
N PHE A 22 -1.83 -17.62 -3.29
CA PHE A 22 -1.34 -17.48 -4.67
C PHE A 22 0.01 -18.15 -4.81
N THR A 23 0.14 -19.06 -5.79
CA THR A 23 1.29 -19.94 -5.89
C THR A 23 1.66 -20.27 -7.34
N GLY A 24 2.93 -20.54 -7.60
CA GLY A 24 3.46 -20.86 -8.93
C GLY A 24 4.62 -19.96 -9.33
N HIS A 25 4.73 -19.68 -10.63
CA HIS A 25 5.78 -18.83 -11.19
C HIS A 25 5.75 -17.44 -10.53
N HIS A 26 6.91 -16.96 -10.07
CA HIS A 26 7.05 -15.78 -9.22
C HIS A 26 6.29 -14.55 -9.73
N ASN A 27 6.44 -14.21 -11.01
CA ASN A 27 5.77 -13.03 -11.57
C ASN A 27 4.24 -13.18 -11.65
N HIS A 28 3.74 -14.31 -12.19
CA HIS A 28 2.30 -14.48 -12.40
C HIS A 28 1.55 -14.64 -11.08
N ALA A 29 2.09 -15.45 -10.16
CA ALA A 29 1.47 -15.65 -8.86
C ALA A 29 1.47 -14.38 -8.00
N HIS A 30 2.54 -13.57 -8.07
CA HIS A 30 2.58 -12.29 -7.35
C HIS A 30 1.58 -11.28 -7.92
N LEU A 31 1.53 -11.12 -9.25
CA LEU A 31 0.59 -10.18 -9.89
C LEU A 31 -0.87 -10.55 -9.64
N ALA A 32 -1.22 -11.84 -9.62
CA ALA A 32 -2.56 -12.28 -9.28
C ALA A 32 -2.96 -11.90 -7.84
N GLY A 33 -2.02 -12.02 -6.89
CA GLY A 33 -2.22 -11.56 -5.52
C GLY A 33 -2.35 -10.04 -5.42
N CYS A 34 -1.51 -9.28 -6.14
CA CYS A 34 -1.60 -7.82 -6.21
C CYS A 34 -2.95 -7.34 -6.75
N ASP A 35 -3.47 -7.98 -7.81
CA ASP A 35 -4.77 -7.63 -8.37
C ASP A 35 -5.92 -7.82 -7.35
N MET A 36 -5.90 -8.92 -6.59
CA MET A 36 -6.86 -9.12 -5.49
C MET A 36 -6.74 -8.00 -4.45
N VAL A 37 -5.51 -7.66 -4.01
CA VAL A 37 -5.29 -6.60 -3.02
C VAL A 37 -5.76 -5.24 -3.54
N CYS A 38 -5.45 -4.90 -4.80
CA CYS A 38 -5.88 -3.67 -5.45
C CYS A 38 -7.40 -3.54 -5.46
N ARG A 39 -8.12 -4.59 -5.87
CA ARG A 39 -9.59 -4.61 -5.88
C ARG A 39 -10.23 -4.37 -4.50
N HIS A 40 -9.55 -4.74 -3.41
CA HIS A 40 -10.08 -4.59 -2.06
C HIS A 40 -9.58 -3.33 -1.31
N SER A 41 -8.41 -2.80 -1.69
CA SER A 41 -7.69 -1.79 -0.89
C SER A 41 -7.57 -0.43 -1.58
N VAL A 42 -7.87 -0.34 -2.87
CA VAL A 42 -7.80 0.91 -3.62
C VAL A 42 -9.19 1.52 -3.72
N PHE A 43 -9.30 2.79 -3.34
CA PHE A 43 -10.49 3.60 -3.55
C PHE A 43 -10.14 4.77 -4.47
N PRO A 44 -10.82 4.94 -5.62
CA PRO A 44 -10.54 6.02 -6.55
C PRO A 44 -11.05 7.36 -6.00
N LEU A 45 -10.21 8.39 -6.07
CA LEU A 45 -10.61 9.77 -5.86
C LEU A 45 -10.48 10.52 -7.19
N TYR A 46 -11.59 11.10 -7.66
CA TYR A 46 -11.62 11.83 -8.94
C TYR A 46 -11.12 13.27 -8.83
N GLN A 47 -10.93 13.77 -7.61
CA GLN A 47 -10.46 15.12 -7.33
C GLN A 47 -9.59 15.12 -6.08
N GLN A 48 -8.58 16.00 -6.06
CA GLN A 48 -7.75 16.23 -4.88
C GLN A 48 -8.54 16.95 -3.78
N VAL A 49 -8.18 16.68 -2.52
CA VAL A 49 -8.84 17.25 -1.33
C VAL A 49 -8.00 18.32 -0.65
N ASP A 50 -8.64 19.26 0.04
CA ASP A 50 -7.94 20.32 0.79
C ASP A 50 -7.34 19.83 2.12
N MET A 51 -7.89 18.75 2.68
CA MET A 51 -7.45 18.16 3.96
C MET A 51 -7.67 16.64 3.94
N ALA A 52 -6.72 15.90 4.52
CA ALA A 52 -6.81 14.45 4.69
C ALA A 52 -6.47 14.07 6.14
N ILE A 53 -7.28 13.20 6.75
CA ILE A 53 -7.01 12.57 8.05
C ILE A 53 -6.64 11.11 7.77
N THR A 54 -5.49 10.67 8.27
CA THR A 54 -4.98 9.30 8.08
C THR A 54 -4.34 8.75 9.36
N SER A 55 -4.07 7.44 9.39
CA SER A 55 -3.41 6.77 10.51
C SER A 55 -2.39 5.73 10.02
N GLY A 56 -1.41 5.41 10.84
CA GLY A 56 -0.37 4.42 10.51
C GLY A 56 -0.76 2.95 10.71
N ALA A 57 -2.00 2.59 10.39
CA ALA A 57 -2.49 1.19 10.43
C ALA A 57 -2.46 0.47 11.80
N GLY A 58 -2.35 1.20 12.93
CA GLY A 58 -2.42 0.59 14.27
C GLY A 58 -1.12 -0.13 14.70
N TYR A 59 -1.03 -0.55 15.96
CA TYR A 59 0.16 -1.21 16.50
C TYR A 59 0.24 -2.63 15.91
N PRO A 60 1.43 -3.15 15.52
CA PRO A 60 2.77 -2.55 15.64
C PRO A 60 3.23 -1.72 14.43
N LEU A 61 2.37 -1.54 13.42
CA LEU A 61 2.76 -0.96 12.13
C LEU A 61 3.14 0.52 12.18
N HIS A 62 2.72 1.28 13.20
CA HIS A 62 3.17 2.67 13.43
C HIS A 62 4.12 2.83 14.62
N ALA A 63 4.76 1.75 15.09
CA ALA A 63 5.61 1.81 16.28
C ALA A 63 6.81 2.77 16.14
N THR A 64 7.18 3.18 14.93
CA THR A 64 8.28 4.11 14.69
C THR A 64 7.89 5.25 13.74
N PHE A 65 8.60 6.38 13.88
CA PHE A 65 8.47 7.51 12.97
C PHE A 65 8.72 7.12 11.51
N CYS A 66 9.70 6.25 11.24
CA CYS A 66 9.95 5.80 9.87
C CYS A 66 8.74 5.08 9.27
N GLN A 67 7.96 4.33 10.06
CA GLN A 67 6.79 3.65 9.53
C GLN A 67 5.59 4.57 9.31
N ILE A 68 5.42 5.64 10.11
CA ILE A 68 4.32 6.61 9.90
C ILE A 68 4.43 7.31 8.54
N SER A 69 5.65 7.44 8.00
CA SER A 69 5.90 8.03 6.68
C SER A 69 5.08 7.38 5.56
N LYS A 70 4.77 6.08 5.65
CA LYS A 70 3.94 5.38 4.66
C LYS A 70 2.54 5.96 4.56
N ALA A 71 1.92 6.28 5.70
CA ALA A 71 0.60 6.91 5.73
C ALA A 71 0.66 8.36 5.21
N LEU A 72 1.72 9.10 5.56
CA LEU A 72 1.92 10.48 5.11
C LEU A 72 2.15 10.57 3.59
N ILE A 73 2.94 9.67 3.02
CA ILE A 73 3.18 9.60 1.57
C ILE A 73 1.87 9.28 0.82
N CYS A 74 1.06 8.36 1.35
CA CYS A 74 -0.26 8.06 0.78
C CYS A 74 -1.19 9.28 0.82
N ALA A 75 -1.27 9.98 1.96
CA ALA A 75 -2.09 11.19 2.09
C ALA A 75 -1.59 12.34 1.19
N LYS A 76 -0.27 12.52 1.05
CA LYS A 76 0.31 13.54 0.17
C LYS A 76 -0.15 13.38 -1.29
N GLY A 77 -0.34 12.15 -1.77
CA GLY A 77 -0.79 11.87 -3.13
C GLY A 77 -2.19 12.40 -3.46
N ILE A 78 -3.05 12.59 -2.45
CA ILE A 78 -4.46 12.97 -2.63
C ILE A 78 -4.76 14.43 -2.26
N LEU A 79 -3.79 15.14 -1.68
CA LEU A 79 -3.95 16.55 -1.30
C LEU A 79 -3.76 17.47 -2.50
N LYS A 80 -4.54 18.57 -2.53
CA LYS A 80 -4.27 19.68 -3.45
C LYS A 80 -2.89 20.26 -3.16
N LYS A 81 -2.09 20.48 -4.20
CA LYS A 81 -0.84 21.23 -4.06
C LYS A 81 -1.17 22.67 -3.65
N ARG A 82 -0.59 23.15 -2.55
CA ARG A 82 -0.65 24.56 -2.17
C ARG A 82 0.65 25.23 -2.60
N GLY A 83 0.57 26.49 -3.04
CA GLY A 83 1.66 27.20 -3.70
C GLY A 83 2.99 27.18 -2.91
N ASN A 84 4.08 27.10 -3.67
CA ASN A 84 5.48 26.95 -3.26
C ASN A 84 5.86 25.62 -2.56
N ASP A 85 5.49 24.49 -3.15
CA ASP A 85 6.21 23.21 -3.01
C ASP A 85 7.64 23.26 -3.64
N SER A 86 8.31 24.42 -3.58
CA SER A 86 9.71 24.63 -4.01
C SER A 86 10.73 24.01 -3.02
N CYS A 87 10.25 23.37 -1.96
CA CYS A 87 11.11 22.65 -1.03
C CYS A 87 11.37 21.22 -1.54
N TYR A 88 11.94 21.09 -2.74
CA TYR A 88 12.92 20.07 -3.15
C TYR A 88 13.49 20.54 -4.51
N PRO A 89 14.84 20.62 -4.69
CA PRO A 89 15.42 20.62 -6.03
C PRO A 89 15.13 19.30 -6.76
#